data_AF-A0A661E2I9-F1
#
_entry.id   AF-A0A661E2I9-F1
#
_cell.length_a   1.000
_cell.length_b   1.000
_cell.length_c   1.000
_cell.angle_alpha   90.00
_cell.angle_beta   90.00
_cell.angle_gamma   90.00
#
_symmetry.space_group_name_H-M   'P 1'
#
loop_
_entity.id
_entity.type
_entity.pdbx_description
1 polymer ?
#
loop_
_entity_poly.entity_id
_entity_poly.type
_entity_poly.pdbx_seq_one_letter_code
_entity_poly.pdbx_strand_id
1 'polypeptide(L)'
;MCRLAAYIGPDITLQQFLLAPDHSLYKQSWEPRELIYAKLNADGYGFGWFSPDDTPSTYTSILPIWSDSNLPALARTLTNSLWLAEVRSATV
;
A
#
# COMPACT_ATOMS: atom_id res chain seq x y z
N MET A 1 5.97 7.41 -12.19
CA MET A 1 5.96 8.17 -10.90
C MET A 1 5.10 7.38 -9.95
N CYS A 2 5.69 6.83 -8.89
CA CYS A 2 4.99 6.01 -7.89
C CYS A 2 3.99 6.85 -7.05
N ARG A 3 3.15 6.18 -6.26
CA ARG A 3 2.36 6.81 -5.18
C ARG A 3 2.77 6.21 -3.84
N LEU A 4 2.79 7.06 -2.82
CA LEU A 4 3.18 6.72 -1.45
C LEU A 4 2.08 7.16 -0.49
N ALA A 5 1.87 6.41 0.57
CA ALA A 5 1.04 6.81 1.69
C ALA A 5 1.74 6.46 3.00
N ALA A 6 1.49 7.26 4.04
CA ALA A 6 1.98 6.99 5.39
C ALA A 6 0.89 7.31 6.42
N TYR A 7 0.95 6.62 7.55
CA TYR A 7 0.08 6.82 8.69
C TYR A 7 0.88 6.78 9.97
N ILE A 8 0.55 7.68 10.91
CA ILE A 8 1.00 7.67 12.29
C ILE A 8 -0.16 8.10 13.18
N GLY A 9 -0.51 7.29 14.17
CA GLY A 9 -1.65 7.56 15.05
C GLY A 9 -2.09 6.36 15.87
N PRO A 10 -3.34 6.33 16.34
CA PRO A 10 -3.93 5.15 16.96
C PRO A 10 -3.83 3.91 16.08
N ASP A 11 -3.82 2.73 16.69
CA ASP A 11 -3.79 1.48 15.95
C ASP A 11 -4.96 1.38 14.95
N ILE A 12 -4.62 1.20 13.67
CA ILE A 12 -5.59 0.91 12.61
C ILE A 12 -5.15 -0.33 11.83
N THR A 13 -6.14 -1.01 11.26
CA THR A 13 -5.89 -2.13 10.36
C THR A 13 -5.23 -1.65 9.08
N LEU A 14 -4.43 -2.52 8.45
CA LEU A 14 -3.91 -2.26 7.12
C LEU A 14 -5.05 -2.03 6.11
N GLN A 15 -6.21 -2.67 6.27
CA GLN A 15 -7.40 -2.42 5.47
C GLN A 15 -7.89 -0.97 5.57
N GLN A 16 -7.99 -0.41 6.77
CA GLN A 16 -8.40 0.98 7.00
C GLN A 16 -7.43 1.99 6.35
N PHE A 17 -6.15 1.68 6.36
CA PHE A 17 -5.11 2.52 5.76
C PHE A 17 -5.04 2.39 4.23
N LEU A 18 -4.94 1.15 3.73
CA LEU A 18 -4.51 0.87 2.36
C LEU A 18 -5.67 0.67 1.37
N LEU A 19 -6.81 0.15 1.83
CA LEU A 19 -7.90 -0.32 0.97
C LEU A 19 -9.19 0.49 1.11
N ALA A 20 -9.58 0.82 2.34
CA ALA A 20 -10.88 1.37 2.68
C ALA A 20 -11.15 2.80 2.19
N PRO A 21 -10.18 3.73 2.12
CA PRO A 21 -10.47 5.10 1.66
C PRO A 21 -11.03 5.11 0.23
N ASP A 22 -11.97 6.02 -0.07
CA ASP A 22 -12.63 6.12 -1.38
C ASP A 22 -11.66 6.29 -2.56
N HIS A 23 -10.53 6.95 -2.29
CA HIS A 23 -9.40 7.10 -3.21
C HIS A 23 -8.11 6.56 -2.57
N SER A 24 -8.21 5.35 -2.02
CA SER A 24 -7.14 4.62 -1.37
C SER A 24 -5.90 4.43 -2.25
N LEU A 25 -4.77 4.08 -1.64
CA LEU A 25 -3.56 3.78 -2.39
C LEU A 25 -3.78 2.59 -3.34
N TYR A 26 -4.63 1.63 -2.95
CA TYR A 26 -5.13 0.57 -3.82
C TYR A 26 -5.77 1.16 -5.08
N LYS A 27 -6.76 2.05 -4.96
CA LYS A 27 -7.40 2.68 -6.14
C LYS A 27 -6.46 3.55 -6.95
N GLN A 28 -5.55 4.28 -6.30
CA GLN A 28 -4.51 5.07 -6.97
C GLN A 28 -3.53 4.22 -7.81
N SER A 29 -3.52 2.89 -7.62
CA SER A 29 -2.69 2.01 -8.44
C SER A 29 -3.18 1.89 -9.89
N TRP A 30 -4.49 1.97 -10.16
CA TRP A 30 -5.02 1.93 -11.53
C TRP A 30 -5.85 3.17 -11.92
N GLU A 31 -6.24 4.01 -10.96
CA GLU A 31 -6.99 5.25 -11.19
C GLU A 31 -6.41 6.44 -10.38
N PRO A 32 -5.12 6.79 -10.57
CA PRO A 32 -4.54 7.96 -9.94
C PRO A 32 -5.09 9.26 -10.55
N ARG A 33 -5.39 10.26 -9.71
CA ARG A 33 -5.92 11.57 -10.15
C ARG A 33 -4.85 12.60 -10.49
N GLU A 34 -3.65 12.43 -9.95
CA GLU A 34 -2.57 13.42 -9.98
C GLU A 34 -1.30 12.90 -10.69
N LEU A 35 -1.39 11.74 -11.35
CA LEU A 35 -0.26 11.22 -12.13
C LEU A 35 -0.19 11.95 -13.48
N ILE A 36 0.95 12.58 -13.74
CA ILE A 36 1.15 13.38 -14.97
C ILE A 36 1.69 12.54 -16.13
N TYR A 37 2.64 11.64 -15.86
CA TYR A 37 3.45 10.98 -16.90
C TYR A 37 3.16 9.48 -17.10
N ALA A 38 2.45 8.83 -16.18
CA ALA A 38 2.08 7.42 -16.31
C ALA A 38 0.57 7.24 -16.13
N LYS A 39 0.04 6.13 -16.66
CA LYS A 39 -1.40 5.83 -16.60
C LYS A 39 -1.79 5.06 -15.34
N LEU A 40 -0.86 4.28 -14.80
CA LEU A 40 -1.10 3.35 -13.68
C LEU A 40 0.23 3.01 -12.97
N ASN A 41 0.11 2.48 -11.75
CA ASN A 41 1.18 1.96 -10.91
C ASN A 41 1.00 0.43 -10.76
N ALA A 42 1.48 -0.33 -11.75
CA ALA A 42 1.35 -1.80 -11.81
C ALA A 42 2.67 -2.55 -11.58
N ASP A 43 3.79 -1.84 -11.41
CA ASP A 43 5.13 -2.43 -11.48
C ASP A 43 5.65 -2.91 -10.11
N GLY A 44 4.72 -3.17 -9.21
CA GLY A 44 4.95 -3.58 -7.83
C GLY A 44 4.20 -2.73 -6.80
N TYR A 45 4.23 -3.21 -5.57
CA TYR A 45 3.74 -2.47 -4.41
C TYR A 45 4.42 -3.01 -3.14
N GLY A 46 4.28 -2.27 -2.05
CA GLY A 46 4.67 -2.77 -0.74
C GLY A 46 4.11 -1.96 0.41
N PHE A 47 4.20 -2.53 1.59
CA PHE A 47 3.90 -1.84 2.84
C PHE A 47 4.83 -2.30 3.96
N GLY A 48 5.08 -1.41 4.91
CA GLY A 48 5.93 -1.64 6.06
C GLY A 48 5.27 -1.17 7.36
N TRP A 49 5.68 -1.81 8.45
CA TRP A 49 5.22 -1.57 9.81
C TRP A 49 6.33 -1.97 10.80
N PHE A 50 6.17 -1.62 12.07
CA PHE A 50 7.01 -2.15 13.14
C PHE A 50 6.33 -3.35 13.79
N SER A 51 7.03 -4.49 13.88
CA SER A 51 6.53 -5.65 14.62
C SER A 51 6.53 -5.39 16.14
N PRO A 52 5.88 -6.24 16.96
CA PRO A 52 5.77 -6.01 18.41
C PRO A 52 7.11 -5.88 19.17
N ASP A 53 8.19 -6.36 18.58
CA ASP A 53 9.58 -6.25 19.08
C ASP A 53 10.31 -4.98 18.56
N ASP A 54 9.58 -4.03 17.98
CA ASP A 54 10.09 -2.77 17.40
C ASP A 54 11.04 -2.99 16.20
N THR A 55 10.93 -4.14 15.54
CA THR A 55 11.69 -4.45 14.33
C THR A 55 10.94 -3.96 13.08
N PRO A 56 11.58 -3.23 12.16
CA PRO A 56 10.94 -2.86 10.89
C PRO A 56 10.70 -4.10 10.03
N SER A 57 9.45 -4.28 9.62
CA SER A 57 8.97 -5.40 8.79
C SER A 57 8.35 -4.86 7.50
N THR A 58 8.45 -5.63 6.42
CA THR A 58 7.90 -5.27 5.12
C THR A 58 7.25 -6.45 4.41
N TYR A 59 6.26 -6.13 3.58
CA TYR A 59 5.71 -7.02 2.56
C TYR A 59 5.80 -6.31 1.22
N THR A 60 6.39 -6.96 0.22
CA THR A 60 6.63 -6.37 -1.11
C THR A 60 6.31 -7.38 -2.20
N SER A 61 5.74 -6.89 -3.30
CA SER A 61 5.50 -7.68 -4.52
C SER A 61 5.93 -6.90 -5.75
N ILE A 62 6.42 -7.61 -6.76
CA ILE A 62 6.69 -7.05 -8.10
C ILE A 62 5.44 -7.01 -8.99
N LEU A 63 4.36 -7.67 -8.56
CA LEU A 63 3.10 -7.72 -9.30
C LEU A 63 2.20 -6.54 -8.91
N PRO A 64 1.21 -6.19 -9.75
CA PRO A 64 0.26 -5.14 -9.41
C PRO A 64 -0.51 -5.48 -8.12
N ILE A 65 -0.79 -4.47 -7.29
CA ILE A 65 -1.45 -4.64 -5.99
C ILE A 65 -2.78 -5.40 -6.05
N TRP A 66 -3.55 -5.26 -7.15
CA TRP A 66 -4.82 -5.96 -7.36
C TRP A 66 -4.70 -7.44 -7.72
N SER A 67 -3.49 -7.92 -8.01
CA SER A 67 -3.24 -9.33 -8.33
C SER A 67 -2.86 -10.17 -7.12
N ASP A 68 -2.65 -9.53 -5.95
CA ASP A 68 -2.21 -10.21 -4.75
C ASP A 68 -3.40 -10.81 -3.98
N SER A 69 -3.52 -12.14 -4.02
CA SER A 69 -4.56 -12.88 -3.31
C SER A 69 -4.37 -12.93 -1.79
N ASN A 70 -3.17 -12.66 -1.28
CA ASN A 70 -2.89 -12.64 0.15
C ASN A 70 -3.29 -11.30 0.78
N LEU A 71 -3.28 -10.22 -0.01
CA LEU A 71 -3.51 -8.85 0.48
C LEU A 71 -4.82 -8.70 1.27
N PRO A 72 -5.98 -9.22 0.85
CA PRO A 72 -7.20 -9.08 1.64
C PRO A 72 -7.13 -9.74 3.03
N ALA A 73 -6.41 -10.87 3.16
CA ALA A 73 -6.23 -11.54 4.44
C ALA A 73 -5.29 -10.75 5.34
N LEU A 74 -4.13 -10.33 4.81
CA LEU A 74 -3.16 -9.49 5.52
C LEU A 74 -3.78 -8.16 5.96
N ALA A 75 -4.56 -7.52 5.07
CA ALA A 75 -5.19 -6.23 5.34
C ALA A 75 -6.15 -6.28 6.53
N ARG A 76 -6.86 -7.40 6.72
CA ARG A 76 -7.81 -7.57 7.83
C ARG A 76 -7.15 -7.94 9.15
N THR A 77 -5.99 -8.59 9.12
CA THR A 77 -5.37 -9.15 10.33
C THR A 77 -4.26 -8.28 10.90
N LEU A 78 -3.53 -7.55 10.05
CA LEU A 78 -2.45 -6.68 10.50
C LEU A 78 -3.00 -5.35 11.01
N THR A 79 -2.54 -4.96 12.20
CA THR A 79 -2.90 -3.72 12.88
C THR A 79 -1.64 -3.04 13.39
N ASN A 80 -1.51 -1.74 13.19
CA ASN A 80 -0.36 -0.96 13.62
C ASN A 80 -0.69 0.52 13.78
N SER A 81 0.05 1.21 14.64
CA SER A 81 0.04 2.66 14.81
C SER A 81 0.82 3.40 13.72
N LEU A 82 1.69 2.70 12.99
CA LEU A 82 2.53 3.26 11.92
C LEU A 82 2.45 2.39 10.66
N TRP A 83 2.09 3.04 9.55
CA TRP A 83 2.13 2.40 8.23
C TRP A 83 2.91 3.25 7.24
N LEU A 84 3.65 2.59 6.35
CA LEU A 84 4.20 3.16 5.14
C LEU A 84 3.85 2.22 3.97
N ALA A 85 3.35 2.75 2.86
CA ALA A 85 3.04 1.94 1.68
C ALA A 85 3.34 2.66 0.38
N GLU A 86 3.58 1.88 -0.68
CA GLU A 86 3.92 2.35 -2.01
C GLU A 86 3.25 1.50 -3.10
N VAL A 87 2.90 2.13 -4.22
CA VAL A 87 2.57 1.46 -5.49
C VAL A 87 3.46 2.00 -6.60
N ARG A 88 4.06 1.09 -7.36
CA ARG A 88 5.20 1.38 -8.23
C ARG A 88 4.79 1.61 -9.69
N SER A 89 5.40 2.63 -10.30
CA SER A 89 5.33 2.92 -11.74
C SER A 89 6.75 3.09 -12.28
N ALA A 90 7.21 2.09 -13.01
CA ALA A 90 8.58 1.91 -13.52
C ALA A 90 8.64 1.51 -15.01
N THR A 91 7.54 1.05 -15.61
CA THR A 91 7.49 0.80 -17.06
C THR A 91 7.35 2.13 -17.81
N VAL A 92 8.23 2.35 -18.80
CA VAL A 92 8.32 3.57 -19.64
C VAL A 92 7.56 3.36 -20.95
#